data_AF-A0A1I8I9T7-F1
#
_entry.id   AF-A0A1I8I9T7-F1
#
_cell.length_a   1.000
_cell.length_b   1.000
_cell.length_c   1.000
_cell.angle_alpha   90.00
_cell.angle_beta   90.00
_cell.angle_gamma   90.00
#
_symmetry.space_group_name_H-M   'P 1'
#
loop_
_entity.id
_entity.type
_entity.pdbx_description
1 polymer ?
#
loop_
_entity_poly.entity_id
_entity_poly.type
_entity_poly.pdbx_seq_one_letter_code
_entity_poly.pdbx_strand_id
1 'polypeptide(L)'
;IIAFCPTLLDIVMWPEVDIPVRQAGAVYLKNTINRFWRERAQPEEPGEPLQFSLHEQDKARIRASLVQAMLLAPEPLRQQLKVCVTVAAQSDFPGRWSEELPAQLAAALSADIEDQVPGALSALHALLKVFQYAKPDRRVPLESAMATLLPLLHRRLLLAVAGGFPLAQQQCLAVKAFHAYTCTSLPPALEADRGLVMQWTEALGSLLRAAPPPD
;
A
#
# COMPACT_ATOMS: atom_id res chain seq x y z
N ILE A 1 18.90 6.96 18.36
CA ILE A 1 19.54 5.80 17.70
C ILE A 1 19.19 5.89 16.22
N ILE A 2 20.19 6.05 15.35
CA ILE A 2 20.03 6.05 13.89
C ILE A 2 20.25 4.60 13.40
N ALA A 3 19.63 4.23 12.29
CA ALA A 3 19.67 2.93 11.63
C ALA A 3 18.95 1.76 12.32
N PHE A 4 18.35 1.95 13.50
CA PHE A 4 17.65 0.85 14.20
C PHE A 4 16.44 0.33 13.41
N CYS A 5 15.51 1.20 13.00
CA CYS A 5 14.29 0.77 12.32
C CYS A 5 14.56 0.15 10.93
N PRO A 6 15.45 0.72 10.10
CA PRO A 6 15.88 0.06 8.86
C PRO A 6 16.49 -1.33 9.12
N THR A 7 17.38 -1.46 10.10
CA THR A 7 18.02 -2.75 10.42
C THR A 7 16.99 -3.77 10.92
N LEU A 8 16.01 -3.33 11.70
CA LEU A 8 14.91 -4.20 12.13
C LEU A 8 14.06 -4.67 10.94
N LEU A 9 13.81 -3.80 9.94
CA LEU A 9 13.13 -4.20 8.71
C LEU A 9 13.93 -5.28 7.97
N ASP A 10 15.26 -5.13 7.88
CA ASP A 10 16.15 -6.13 7.25
C ASP A 10 16.04 -7.50 7.97
N ILE A 11 16.05 -7.50 9.31
CA ILE A 11 15.89 -8.72 10.13
C ILE A 11 14.50 -9.35 9.95
N VAL A 12 13.44 -8.53 9.92
CA VAL A 12 12.06 -9.00 9.69
C VAL A 12 11.94 -9.68 8.33
N MET A 13 12.72 -9.23 7.34
CA MET A 13 12.73 -9.80 6.00
C MET A 13 13.72 -10.94 5.81
N TRP A 14 14.57 -11.24 6.80
CA TRP A 14 15.58 -12.29 6.69
C TRP A 14 14.94 -13.68 6.79
N PRO A 15 14.98 -14.52 5.72
CA PRO A 15 14.35 -15.85 5.73
C PRO A 15 14.91 -16.83 6.76
N GLU A 16 16.18 -16.68 7.18
CA GLU A 16 16.84 -17.57 8.16
C GLU A 16 16.32 -17.40 9.59
N VAL A 17 15.56 -16.34 9.86
CA VAL A 17 14.95 -16.10 11.16
C VAL A 17 13.55 -16.72 11.20
N ASP A 18 13.21 -17.39 12.29
CA ASP A 18 11.91 -18.02 12.45
C ASP A 18 10.76 -17.02 12.35
N ILE A 19 9.64 -17.46 11.75
CA ILE A 19 8.45 -16.63 11.51
C ILE A 19 7.92 -15.95 12.79
N PRO A 20 7.80 -16.62 13.96
CA PRO A 20 7.32 -15.96 15.18
C PRO A 20 8.20 -14.78 15.62
N VAL A 21 9.53 -14.91 15.48
CA VAL A 21 10.48 -13.85 15.82
C VAL A 21 10.36 -12.68 14.84
N ARG A 22 10.27 -12.98 13.54
CA ARG A 22 10.05 -11.97 12.49
C ARG A 22 8.72 -11.23 12.68
N GLN A 23 7.66 -11.93 13.09
CA GLN A 23 6.37 -11.32 13.39
C GLN A 23 6.46 -10.36 14.59
N ALA A 24 7.13 -10.77 15.67
CA ALA A 24 7.35 -9.89 16.82
C ALA A 24 8.14 -8.63 16.41
N GLY A 25 9.19 -8.79 15.59
CA GLY A 25 9.94 -7.67 15.01
C GLY A 25 9.07 -6.75 14.16
N ALA A 26 8.22 -7.31 13.30
CA ALA A 26 7.31 -6.55 12.44
C ALA A 26 6.26 -5.77 13.25
N VAL A 27 5.73 -6.38 14.32
CA VAL A 27 4.81 -5.71 15.25
C VAL A 27 5.50 -4.54 15.96
N TYR A 28 6.73 -4.74 16.43
CA TYR A 28 7.52 -3.67 17.05
C TYR A 28 7.81 -2.54 16.06
N LEU A 29 8.25 -2.88 14.84
CA LEU A 29 8.53 -1.91 13.78
C LEU A 29 7.29 -1.08 13.47
N LYS A 30 6.14 -1.73 13.27
CA LYS A 30 4.86 -1.06 13.04
C LYS A 30 4.52 -0.09 14.17
N ASN A 31 4.61 -0.53 15.43
CA ASN A 31 4.27 0.30 16.57
C ASN A 31 5.20 1.52 16.67
N THR A 32 6.49 1.33 16.38
CA THR A 32 7.50 2.38 16.34
C THR A 32 7.22 3.40 15.24
N ILE A 33 6.96 2.95 14.01
CA ILE A 33 6.59 3.82 12.88
C ILE A 33 5.29 4.57 13.21
N ASN A 34 4.26 3.89 13.68
CA ASN A 34 2.98 4.52 14.00
C ASN A 34 3.12 5.64 15.06
N ARG A 35 4.02 5.46 16.04
CA ARG A 35 4.19 6.41 17.15
C ARG A 35 5.14 7.58 16.83
N PHE A 36 6.14 7.34 15.98
CA PHE A 36 7.31 8.22 15.85
C PHE A 36 7.65 8.64 14.41
N TRP A 37 6.84 8.25 13.41
CA TRP A 37 7.06 8.67 12.02
C TRP A 37 6.79 10.16 11.79
N ARG A 38 5.69 10.67 12.35
CA ARG A 38 5.36 12.10 12.25
C ARG A 38 6.33 12.91 13.08
N GLU A 39 6.90 13.94 12.46
CA GLU A 39 7.59 15.00 13.20
C GLU A 39 6.56 15.60 14.16
N ARG A 40 6.84 15.53 15.47
CA ARG A 40 5.98 16.13 16.48
C ARG A 40 6.34 17.61 16.58
N ALA A 41 5.34 18.45 16.85
CA ALA A 41 5.50 19.89 16.93
C ALA A 41 6.68 20.26 17.84
N GLN A 42 7.38 21.34 17.48
CA GLN A 42 8.37 21.93 18.38
C GLN A 42 7.69 22.24 19.71
N PRO A 43 8.39 22.05 20.85
CA PRO A 43 7.83 22.36 22.16
C PRO A 43 7.26 23.78 22.15
N GLU A 44 5.96 23.89 22.49
CA GLU A 44 5.25 25.17 22.50
C GLU A 44 5.74 26.07 23.65
N GLU A 45 6.25 25.44 24.71
CA GLU A 45 6.76 26.09 25.91
C GLU A 45 8.28 25.90 26.08
N PRO A 46 9.03 26.94 26.50
CA PRO A 46 10.44 26.83 26.83
C PRO A 46 10.66 25.84 27.99
N GLY A 47 11.29 24.70 27.70
CA GLY A 47 11.63 23.67 28.69
C GLY A 47 10.90 22.34 28.51
N GLU A 48 9.94 22.25 27.60
CA GLU A 48 9.37 20.95 27.23
C GLU A 48 10.39 20.09 26.47
N PRO A 49 10.51 18.79 26.80
CA PRO A 49 11.44 17.91 26.12
C PRO A 49 11.01 17.69 24.66
N LEU A 50 11.96 17.84 23.74
CA LEU A 50 11.80 17.46 22.34
C LEU A 50 11.25 16.03 22.26
N GLN A 51 10.04 15.88 21.73
CA GLN A 51 9.43 14.57 21.61
C GLN A 51 10.16 13.77 20.53
N PHE A 52 10.52 12.52 20.86
CA PHE A 52 11.24 11.65 19.94
C PHE A 52 10.49 11.47 18.61
N SER A 53 11.19 11.67 17.51
CA SER A 53 10.77 11.31 16.16
C SER A 53 11.88 10.53 15.47
N LEU A 54 11.52 9.66 14.53
CA LEU A 54 12.50 8.93 13.74
C LEU A 54 13.34 9.91 12.91
N HIS A 55 14.64 9.66 12.85
CA HIS A 55 15.54 10.47 12.04
C HIS A 55 15.21 10.32 10.55
N GLU A 56 15.35 11.39 9.76
CA GLU A 56 14.92 11.38 8.36
C GLU A 56 15.70 10.36 7.52
N GLN A 57 16.97 10.12 7.84
CA GLN A 57 17.77 9.07 7.20
C GLN A 57 17.12 7.68 7.35
N ASP A 58 16.54 7.37 8.52
CA ASP A 58 15.86 6.10 8.76
C ASP A 58 14.55 6.05 7.98
N LYS A 59 13.78 7.15 7.98
CA LYS A 59 12.54 7.24 7.20
C LYS A 59 12.80 7.04 5.71
N ALA A 60 13.83 7.68 5.16
CA ALA A 60 14.20 7.55 3.77
C ALA A 60 14.56 6.10 3.40
N ARG A 61 15.40 5.43 4.20
CA ARG A 61 15.73 4.01 4.00
C ARG A 61 14.50 3.11 4.09
N ILE A 62 13.62 3.37 5.05
CA ILE A 62 12.37 2.60 5.21
C ILE A 62 11.46 2.81 4.00
N ARG A 63 11.25 4.04 3.53
CA ARG A 63 10.45 4.34 2.33
C ARG A 63 10.99 3.60 1.09
N ALA A 64 12.30 3.62 0.90
CA ALA A 64 12.94 2.95 -0.23
C ALA A 64 12.72 1.42 -0.23
N SER A 65 12.66 0.78 0.95
CA SER A 65 12.55 -0.68 1.07
C SER A 65 11.14 -1.21 1.33
N LEU A 66 10.20 -0.39 1.82
CA LEU A 66 8.89 -0.85 2.29
C LEU A 66 8.05 -1.54 1.23
N VAL A 67 8.00 -1.01 0.01
CA VAL A 67 7.21 -1.62 -1.07
C VAL A 67 7.81 -2.97 -1.45
N GLN A 68 9.14 -3.05 -1.65
CA GLN A 68 9.80 -4.32 -1.94
C GLN A 68 9.59 -5.35 -0.82
N ALA A 69 9.66 -4.93 0.45
CA ALA A 69 9.38 -5.80 1.59
C ALA A 69 7.94 -6.34 1.54
N MET A 70 6.95 -5.52 1.16
CA MET A 70 5.56 -5.95 0.97
C MET A 70 5.39 -7.01 -0.13
N LEU A 71 6.17 -6.92 -1.22
CA LEU A 71 6.13 -7.87 -2.32
C LEU A 71 6.62 -9.26 -1.90
N LEU A 72 7.69 -9.29 -1.10
CA LEU A 72 8.38 -10.54 -0.73
C LEU A 72 7.87 -11.14 0.59
N ALA A 73 7.17 -10.36 1.41
CA ALA A 73 6.74 -10.79 2.73
C ALA A 73 5.62 -11.85 2.65
N PRO A 74 5.65 -12.90 3.50
CA PRO A 74 4.50 -13.75 3.73
C PRO A 74 3.35 -12.98 4.40
N GLU A 75 2.14 -13.51 4.30
CA GLU A 75 0.88 -12.82 4.70
C GLU A 75 0.92 -12.19 6.10
N PRO A 76 1.38 -12.87 7.18
CA PRO A 76 1.38 -12.27 8.52
C PRO A 76 2.27 -11.03 8.64
N LEU A 77 3.43 -11.04 7.97
CA LEU A 77 4.35 -9.90 7.97
C LEU A 77 3.81 -8.78 7.08
N ARG A 78 3.25 -9.13 5.92
CA ARG A 78 2.61 -8.21 4.98
C ARG A 78 1.52 -7.38 5.65
N GLN A 79 0.72 -7.97 6.54
CA GLN A 79 -0.31 -7.24 7.29
C GLN A 79 0.28 -6.15 8.21
N GLN A 80 1.42 -6.40 8.86
CA GLN A 80 2.09 -5.39 9.69
C GLN A 80 2.74 -4.30 8.82
N LEU A 81 3.44 -4.70 7.75
CA LEU A 81 4.09 -3.79 6.81
C LEU A 81 3.10 -2.87 6.10
N LYS A 82 1.89 -3.37 5.80
CA LYS A 82 0.82 -2.56 5.22
C LYS A 82 0.48 -1.35 6.09
N VAL A 83 0.46 -1.52 7.42
CA VAL A 83 0.23 -0.41 8.35
C VAL A 83 1.39 0.58 8.30
N CYS A 84 2.63 0.10 8.22
CA CYS A 84 3.81 0.96 8.04
C CYS A 84 3.70 1.81 6.77
N VAL A 85 3.32 1.21 5.64
CA VAL A 85 3.09 1.92 4.37
C VAL A 85 1.98 2.97 4.52
N THR A 86 0.84 2.62 5.15
CA THR A 86 -0.25 3.58 5.38
C THR A 86 0.21 4.78 6.21
N VAL A 87 0.94 4.56 7.31
CA VAL A 87 1.43 5.66 8.17
C VAL A 87 2.43 6.54 7.40
N ALA A 88 3.39 5.92 6.72
CA ALA A 88 4.40 6.65 5.95
C ALA A 88 3.76 7.46 4.81
N ALA A 89 2.87 6.85 4.03
CA ALA A 89 2.17 7.52 2.94
C ALA A 89 1.26 8.66 3.46
N GLN A 90 0.62 8.52 4.63
CA GLN A 90 -0.21 9.57 5.20
C GLN A 90 0.55 10.85 5.52
N SER A 91 1.84 10.73 5.87
CA SER A 91 2.70 11.85 6.23
C SER A 91 3.54 12.35 5.06
N ASP A 92 4.02 11.44 4.22
CA ASP A 92 5.07 11.74 3.24
C ASP A 92 4.58 11.76 1.80
N PHE A 93 3.36 11.30 1.50
CA PHE A 93 2.76 11.42 0.17
C PHE A 93 1.74 12.58 0.14
N PRO A 94 1.84 13.51 -0.83
CA PRO A 94 2.74 13.53 -1.99
C PRO A 94 4.08 14.24 -1.76
N GLY A 95 4.48 14.55 -0.52
CA GLY A 95 5.71 15.30 -0.26
C GLY A 95 6.99 14.53 -0.62
N ARG A 96 7.60 13.88 0.38
CA ARG A 96 8.88 13.16 0.22
C ARG A 96 8.76 11.83 -0.53
N TRP A 97 7.54 11.41 -0.88
CA TRP A 97 7.28 10.11 -1.50
C TRP A 97 6.41 10.18 -2.77
N SER A 98 6.32 11.32 -3.45
CA SER A 98 5.49 11.50 -4.67
C SER A 98 5.91 10.62 -5.84
N GLU A 99 7.21 10.50 -6.10
CA GLU A 99 7.74 9.84 -7.31
C GLU A 99 8.00 8.36 -7.07
N GLU A 100 8.72 8.04 -5.98
CA GLU A 100 9.19 6.68 -5.73
C GLU A 100 8.04 5.70 -5.48
N LEU A 101 7.02 6.08 -4.70
CA LEU A 101 5.93 5.17 -4.34
C LEU A 101 5.08 4.75 -5.56
N PRO A 102 4.55 5.67 -6.39
CA PRO A 102 3.84 5.29 -7.61
C PRO A 102 4.72 4.52 -8.59
N ALA A 103 6.00 4.88 -8.74
CA ALA A 103 6.92 4.17 -9.62
C ALA A 103 7.16 2.72 -9.18
N GLN A 104 7.41 2.50 -7.88
CA GLN A 104 7.57 1.15 -7.32
C GLN A 104 6.29 0.31 -7.47
N LEU A 105 5.12 0.91 -7.21
CA LEU A 105 3.83 0.23 -7.41
C LEU A 105 3.57 -0.10 -8.88
N ALA A 106 3.87 0.81 -9.81
CA ALA A 106 3.70 0.58 -11.24
C ALA A 106 4.62 -0.55 -11.74
N ALA A 107 5.88 -0.56 -11.30
CA ALA A 107 6.82 -1.64 -11.60
C ALA A 107 6.32 -2.99 -11.05
N ALA A 108 5.88 -3.03 -9.79
CA ALA A 108 5.39 -4.25 -9.17
C ALA A 108 4.09 -4.79 -9.81
N LEU A 109 3.16 -3.90 -10.18
CA LEU A 109 1.91 -4.29 -10.82
C LEU A 109 2.08 -4.66 -12.29
N SER A 110 3.13 -4.20 -12.97
CA SER A 110 3.42 -4.56 -14.37
C SER A 110 4.30 -5.81 -14.52
N ALA A 111 5.12 -6.14 -13.51
CA ALA A 111 6.02 -7.29 -13.53
C ALA A 111 5.27 -8.63 -13.58
N ASP A 112 5.65 -9.54 -14.45
CA ASP A 112 4.97 -10.84 -14.61
C ASP A 112 5.38 -11.87 -13.52
N ILE A 113 5.20 -11.50 -12.25
CA ILE A 113 5.58 -12.30 -11.08
C ILE A 113 4.37 -12.41 -10.15
N GLU A 114 3.59 -13.48 -10.31
CA GLU A 114 2.31 -13.68 -9.61
C GLU A 114 2.43 -13.69 -8.07
N ASP A 115 3.53 -14.24 -7.54
CA ASP A 115 3.78 -14.31 -6.09
C ASP A 115 3.86 -12.92 -5.43
N GLN A 116 4.24 -11.88 -6.18
CA GLN A 116 4.41 -10.51 -5.68
C GLN A 116 3.13 -9.68 -5.78
N VAL A 117 2.15 -10.12 -6.58
CA VAL A 117 0.91 -9.37 -6.86
C VAL A 117 0.09 -9.08 -5.59
N PRO A 118 -0.10 -10.03 -4.63
CA PRO A 118 -0.80 -9.72 -3.39
C PRO A 118 -0.13 -8.61 -2.57
N GLY A 119 1.21 -8.57 -2.57
CA GLY A 119 2.00 -7.51 -1.94
C GLY A 119 1.79 -6.16 -2.62
N ALA A 120 1.87 -6.13 -3.95
CA ALA A 120 1.68 -4.93 -4.77
C ALA A 120 0.26 -4.34 -4.58
N LEU A 121 -0.77 -5.17 -4.70
CA LEU A 121 -2.17 -4.76 -4.50
C LEU A 121 -2.42 -4.29 -3.06
N SER A 122 -1.78 -4.92 -2.07
CA SER A 122 -1.90 -4.51 -0.66
C SER A 122 -1.25 -3.16 -0.39
N ALA A 123 -0.10 -2.88 -1.01
CA ALA A 123 0.58 -1.59 -0.91
C ALA A 123 -0.19 -0.48 -1.64
N LEU A 124 -0.72 -0.74 -2.84
CA LEU A 124 -1.62 0.18 -3.54
C LEU A 124 -2.88 0.47 -2.71
N HIS A 125 -3.51 -0.56 -2.16
CA HIS A 125 -4.67 -0.39 -1.27
C HIS A 125 -4.31 0.44 -0.02
N ALA A 126 -3.11 0.29 0.54
CA ALA A 126 -2.64 1.10 1.66
C ALA A 126 -2.57 2.60 1.30
N LEU A 127 -2.04 2.94 0.12
CA LEU A 127 -2.03 4.31 -0.40
C LEU A 127 -3.45 4.84 -0.60
N LEU A 128 -4.32 4.09 -1.27
CA LEU A 128 -5.70 4.50 -1.53
C LEU A 128 -6.49 4.76 -0.24
N LYS A 129 -6.26 3.93 0.80
CA LYS A 129 -6.89 4.11 2.12
C LYS A 129 -6.52 5.42 2.81
N VAL A 130 -5.34 6.00 2.54
CA VAL A 130 -4.94 7.32 3.08
C VAL A 130 -5.87 8.43 2.56
N PHE A 131 -6.33 8.29 1.31
CA PHE A 131 -7.09 9.30 0.58
C PHE A 131 -8.58 9.00 0.47
N GLN A 132 -9.02 7.83 0.93
CA GLN A 132 -10.41 7.34 0.80
C GLN A 132 -11.46 8.38 1.19
N TYR A 133 -11.23 9.08 2.31
CA TYR A 133 -12.10 10.13 2.85
C TYR A 133 -11.45 11.52 2.82
N ALA A 134 -10.41 11.70 1.99
CA ALA A 134 -9.79 13.00 1.82
C ALA A 134 -10.68 13.93 0.99
N LYS A 135 -10.63 15.23 1.30
CA LYS A 135 -11.29 16.27 0.51
C LYS A 135 -10.75 16.27 -0.93
N PRO A 136 -11.55 16.69 -1.94
CA PRO A 136 -11.14 16.69 -3.35
C PRO A 136 -9.76 17.31 -3.61
N ASP A 137 -9.47 18.47 -3.02
CA ASP A 137 -8.18 19.16 -3.22
C ASP A 137 -6.98 18.32 -2.76
N ARG A 138 -7.14 17.56 -1.67
CA ARG A 138 -6.08 16.67 -1.15
C ARG A 138 -5.92 15.42 -2.02
N ARG A 139 -6.90 15.08 -2.87
CA ARG A 139 -6.84 13.91 -3.75
C ARG A 139 -6.11 14.18 -5.06
N VAL A 140 -5.92 15.44 -5.48
CA VAL A 140 -5.21 15.79 -6.74
C VAL A 140 -3.90 15.00 -6.95
N PRO A 141 -3.01 14.84 -5.96
CA PRO A 141 -1.79 14.06 -6.13
C PRO A 141 -2.03 12.56 -6.30
N LEU A 142 -3.07 12.03 -5.64
CA LEU A 142 -3.50 10.65 -5.85
C LEU A 142 -4.01 10.45 -7.28
N GLU A 143 -4.82 11.39 -7.80
CA GLU A 143 -5.34 11.28 -9.16
C GLU A 143 -4.21 11.26 -10.21
N SER A 144 -3.15 12.04 -10.00
CA SER A 144 -1.93 11.97 -10.81
C SER A 144 -1.28 10.58 -10.79
N ALA A 145 -1.11 9.99 -9.61
CA ALA A 145 -0.56 8.63 -9.49
C ALA A 145 -1.50 7.57 -10.11
N MET A 146 -2.81 7.73 -9.94
CA MET A 146 -3.82 6.79 -10.44
C MET A 146 -3.99 6.85 -11.95
N ALA A 147 -3.62 7.94 -12.62
CA ALA A 147 -3.55 7.99 -14.09
C ALA A 147 -2.67 6.85 -14.65
N THR A 148 -1.58 6.51 -13.95
CA THR A 148 -0.68 5.40 -14.33
C THR A 148 -1.07 4.07 -13.67
N LEU A 149 -1.53 4.10 -12.42
CA LEU A 149 -1.78 2.88 -11.63
C LEU A 149 -3.14 2.23 -11.93
N LEU A 150 -4.15 3.00 -12.34
CA LEU A 150 -5.51 2.48 -12.58
C LEU A 150 -5.56 1.43 -13.71
N PRO A 151 -4.93 1.63 -14.88
CA PRO A 151 -4.90 0.60 -15.94
C PRO A 151 -4.18 -0.67 -15.48
N LEU A 152 -3.12 -0.55 -14.67
CA LEU A 152 -2.39 -1.69 -14.13
C LEU A 152 -3.23 -2.48 -13.11
N LEU A 153 -3.95 -1.76 -12.23
CA LEU A 153 -4.90 -2.37 -11.31
C LEU A 153 -6.01 -3.11 -12.07
N HIS A 154 -6.56 -2.49 -13.12
CA HIS A 154 -7.59 -3.11 -13.96
C HIS A 154 -7.06 -4.39 -14.63
N ARG A 155 -5.86 -4.35 -15.23
CA ARG A 155 -5.21 -5.52 -15.82
C ARG A 155 -5.06 -6.65 -14.80
N ARG A 156 -4.60 -6.35 -13.58
CA ARG A 156 -4.47 -7.34 -12.51
C ARG A 156 -5.80 -7.92 -12.07
N LEU A 157 -6.86 -7.11 -12.03
CA LEU A 157 -8.21 -7.62 -11.79
C LEU A 157 -8.61 -8.62 -12.87
N LEU A 158 -8.47 -8.28 -14.15
CA LEU A 158 -8.85 -9.17 -15.26
C LEU A 158 -8.08 -10.50 -15.23
N LEU A 159 -6.77 -10.47 -14.97
CA LEU A 159 -5.96 -11.68 -14.82
C LEU A 159 -6.44 -12.53 -13.64
N ALA A 160 -6.70 -11.90 -12.49
CA ALA A 160 -7.19 -12.59 -11.30
C ALA A 160 -8.59 -13.20 -11.52
N VAL A 161 -9.47 -12.50 -12.26
CA VAL A 161 -10.80 -13.01 -12.66
C VAL A 161 -10.65 -14.24 -13.55
N ALA A 162 -9.80 -14.17 -14.58
CA ALA A 162 -9.56 -15.28 -15.50
C ALA A 162 -8.93 -16.50 -14.81
N GLY A 163 -8.08 -16.28 -13.80
CA GLY A 163 -7.47 -17.35 -13.01
C GLY A 163 -8.39 -17.99 -11.98
N GLY A 164 -9.59 -17.44 -11.72
CA GLY A 164 -10.60 -18.05 -10.86
C GLY A 164 -10.21 -18.16 -9.38
N PHE A 165 -10.74 -19.18 -8.70
CA PHE A 165 -10.62 -19.35 -7.24
C PHE A 165 -9.19 -19.36 -6.68
N PRO A 166 -8.18 -19.97 -7.33
CA PRO A 166 -6.79 -19.90 -6.86
C PRO A 166 -6.27 -18.47 -6.65
N LEU A 167 -6.82 -17.50 -7.39
CA LEU A 167 -6.45 -16.08 -7.30
C LEU A 167 -7.48 -15.26 -6.51
N ALA A 168 -8.34 -15.90 -5.70
CA ALA A 168 -9.38 -15.22 -4.92
C ALA A 168 -8.84 -14.12 -4.00
N GLN A 169 -7.62 -14.29 -3.45
CA GLN A 169 -6.97 -13.24 -2.66
C GLN A 169 -6.68 -12.00 -3.51
N GLN A 170 -6.14 -12.18 -4.72
CA GLN A 170 -5.83 -11.09 -5.63
C GLN A 170 -7.11 -10.40 -6.12
N GLN A 171 -8.15 -11.17 -6.46
CA GLN A 171 -9.49 -10.64 -6.78
C GLN A 171 -10.00 -9.75 -5.64
N CYS A 172 -10.00 -10.25 -4.41
CA CYS A 172 -10.43 -9.50 -3.23
C CYS A 172 -9.62 -8.22 -3.01
N LEU A 173 -8.29 -8.27 -3.16
CA LEU A 173 -7.42 -7.11 -2.97
C LEU A 173 -7.61 -6.06 -4.06
N ALA A 174 -7.75 -6.47 -5.33
CA ALA A 174 -7.98 -5.57 -6.44
C ALA A 174 -9.34 -4.86 -6.30
N VAL A 175 -10.39 -5.59 -5.93
CA VAL A 175 -11.71 -5.00 -5.65
C VAL A 175 -11.67 -4.05 -4.45
N LYS A 176 -10.96 -4.41 -3.36
CA LYS A 176 -10.78 -3.51 -2.20
C LYS A 176 -10.04 -2.23 -2.58
N ALA A 177 -9.00 -2.32 -3.41
CA ALA A 177 -8.30 -1.16 -3.93
C ALA A 177 -9.23 -0.29 -4.77
N PHE A 178 -9.95 -0.87 -5.73
CA PHE A 178 -10.90 -0.14 -6.56
C PHE A 178 -11.99 0.55 -5.73
N HIS A 179 -12.59 -0.16 -4.76
CA HIS A 179 -13.55 0.44 -3.84
C HIS A 179 -12.96 1.58 -3.02
N ALA A 180 -11.73 1.43 -2.48
CA ALA A 180 -11.08 2.50 -1.72
C ALA A 180 -10.84 3.76 -2.57
N TYR A 181 -10.65 3.60 -3.89
CA TYR A 181 -10.51 4.71 -4.83
C TYR A 181 -11.85 5.40 -5.17
N THR A 182 -12.94 4.63 -5.31
CA THR A 182 -14.22 5.12 -5.86
C THR A 182 -15.33 5.34 -4.82
N CYS A 183 -15.15 4.96 -3.56
CA CYS A 183 -16.26 4.92 -2.59
C CYS A 183 -16.83 6.29 -2.19
N THR A 184 -16.12 7.40 -2.40
CA THR A 184 -16.56 8.75 -2.03
C THR A 184 -17.02 9.59 -3.21
N SER A 185 -16.43 9.39 -4.38
CA SER A 185 -16.79 10.05 -5.63
C SER A 185 -16.28 9.23 -6.80
N LEU A 186 -16.90 9.39 -7.97
CA LEU A 186 -16.36 8.85 -9.21
C LEU A 186 -15.09 9.65 -9.56
N PRO A 187 -13.92 9.02 -9.71
CA PRO A 187 -12.69 9.72 -10.04
C PRO A 187 -12.73 10.31 -11.47
N PRO A 188 -12.06 11.45 -11.72
CA PRO A 188 -12.09 12.12 -13.02
C PRO A 188 -11.67 11.22 -14.21
N ALA A 189 -10.71 10.32 -13.98
CA ALA A 189 -10.27 9.36 -14.99
C ALA A 189 -11.38 8.40 -15.44
N LEU A 190 -12.30 8.05 -14.54
CA LEU A 190 -13.45 7.19 -14.83
C LEU A 190 -14.64 8.00 -15.37
N GLU A 191 -14.83 9.24 -14.90
CA GLU A 191 -15.87 10.13 -15.44
C GLU A 191 -15.63 10.46 -16.92
N ALA A 192 -14.37 10.66 -17.31
CA ALA A 192 -13.99 11.00 -18.68
C ALA A 192 -14.11 9.82 -19.67
N ASP A 193 -14.07 8.57 -19.18
CA ASP A 193 -14.04 7.37 -20.02
C ASP A 193 -15.16 6.38 -19.65
N ARG A 194 -16.28 6.50 -20.36
CA ARG A 194 -17.42 5.57 -20.24
C ARG A 194 -17.04 4.13 -20.59
N GLY A 195 -16.10 3.92 -21.51
CA GLY A 195 -15.63 2.59 -21.89
C GLY A 195 -14.89 1.92 -20.75
N LEU A 196 -14.04 2.66 -20.04
CA LEU A 196 -13.34 2.17 -18.86
C LEU A 196 -14.32 1.77 -17.75
N VAL A 197 -15.35 2.59 -17.47
CA VAL A 197 -16.40 2.25 -16.50
C VAL A 197 -17.12 0.95 -16.86
N MET A 198 -17.42 0.74 -18.15
CA MET A 198 -18.04 -0.50 -18.63
C MET A 198 -17.12 -1.70 -18.41
N GLN A 199 -15.83 -1.61 -18.73
CA GLN A 199 -14.87 -2.68 -18.52
C GLN A 199 -14.76 -3.09 -17.04
N TRP A 200 -14.69 -2.11 -16.13
CA TRP A 200 -14.70 -2.37 -14.69
C TRP A 200 -15.98 -3.04 -14.23
N THR A 201 -17.13 -2.59 -14.75
CA THR A 201 -18.44 -3.16 -14.42
C THR A 201 -18.57 -4.60 -14.92
N GLU A 202 -18.05 -4.91 -16.11
CA GLU A 202 -18.02 -6.26 -16.67
C GLU A 202 -17.10 -7.19 -15.86
N ALA A 203 -15.92 -6.72 -15.46
CA ALA A 203 -15.00 -7.47 -14.61
C ALA A 203 -15.63 -7.80 -13.25
N LEU A 204 -16.24 -6.81 -12.59
CA LEU A 204 -16.96 -7.01 -11.32
C LEU A 204 -18.18 -7.94 -11.50
N GLY A 205 -18.94 -7.76 -12.58
CA GLY A 205 -20.07 -8.63 -12.89
C GLY A 205 -19.65 -10.08 -13.15
N SER A 206 -18.46 -10.30 -13.69
CA SER A 206 -17.90 -11.64 -13.88
C SER A 206 -17.54 -12.29 -12.54
N LEU A 207 -16.99 -11.54 -11.59
CA LEU A 207 -16.76 -12.03 -10.22
C LEU A 207 -18.06 -12.40 -9.51
N LEU A 208 -19.10 -11.55 -9.62
CA LEU A 208 -20.38 -11.80 -8.96
C LEU A 208 -21.13 -13.01 -9.53
N ARG A 209 -20.86 -13.38 -10.78
CA ARG A 209 -21.44 -14.55 -11.45
C ARG A 209 -20.60 -15.82 -11.28
N ALA A 210 -19.40 -15.71 -10.72
CA ALA A 210 -18.55 -16.87 -10.47
C ALA A 210 -19.21 -17.80 -9.45
N ALA A 211 -19.05 -19.11 -9.64
CA ALA A 211 -19.53 -20.10 -8.68
C ALA A 211 -18.84 -19.89 -7.32
N PRO A 212 -19.54 -20.16 -6.20
CA PRO A 212 -18.92 -20.11 -4.88
C PRO A 212 -17.74 -21.09 -4.79
N PRO A 213 -16.76 -20.82 -3.91
CA PRO A 213 -15.68 -21.76 -3.62
C PRO A 213 -16.21 -23.17 -3.30
N PRO A 214 -15.49 -24.24 -3.69
CA PRO A 214 -15.77 -25.57 -3.16
C PRO A 214 -15.54 -25.57 -1.63
N ASP A 215 -16.38 -26.31 -0.91
CA ASP A 215 -16.30 -26.53 0.54
C ASP A 215 -14.98 -27.22 0.97
#